data_AF-A0A7W7RMN4-F1
#
_entry.id   AF-A0A7W7RMN4-F1
#
_cell.length_a   1.000
_cell.length_b   1.000
_cell.length_c   1.000
_cell.angle_alpha   90.00
_cell.angle_beta   90.00
_cell.angle_gamma   90.00
#
_symmetry.space_group_name_H-M   'P 1'
#
loop_
_entity.id
_entity.type
_entity.pdbx_description
1 polymer ?
#
loop_
_entity_poly.entity_id
_entity_poly.type
_entity_poly.pdbx_seq_one_letter_code
_entity_poly.pdbx_strand_id
1 'polypeptide(L)'
;MHAPDHPVVGTPLCAACYDYTGAVLWHAHLGELWRRTRIGIDRALAPLASEAVGHTIPATRLRDHVKVAYVKVAEFQKRGVVHLHVVVRLDGVDGADSSAVVPPPAWASAGMLRAAIDQAVRSASVAMPSPDGVMRTAEWGSQYDVSEISDGARTAAYLAKYATKTASDSIGSGPVLARRIRRLRRGWLRRTVGAHVARMVETAWELGGRGDLAYLKLRRWAHMLGFRGHFSTKSRAYSVTLGALRAVRRQWRARQNSVSGQPDVWHAQNDESTEVVGQWRYAGRGYVGSADALLVEAMAREYEETKIEYREQIAREKQLAAEIF
;
A
#
# COMPACT_ATOMS: atom_id res chain seq x y z
N MET A 1 -6.00 24.98 -16.96
CA MET A 1 -5.25 23.99 -16.15
C MET A 1 -5.64 24.18 -14.70
N HIS A 2 -5.88 23.10 -13.94
CA HIS A 2 -6.19 23.20 -12.52
C HIS A 2 -4.90 23.25 -11.68
N ALA A 3 -4.95 23.94 -10.53
CA ALA A 3 -3.87 23.88 -9.55
C ALA A 3 -3.67 22.45 -9.02
N PRO A 4 -2.45 22.05 -8.59
CA PRO A 4 -2.16 20.67 -8.20
C PRO A 4 -3.09 20.09 -7.14
N ASP A 5 -3.60 20.92 -6.24
CA ASP A 5 -4.49 20.60 -5.11
C ASP A 5 -5.98 20.75 -5.41
N HIS A 6 -6.35 21.18 -6.61
CA HIS A 6 -7.75 21.36 -6.99
C HIS A 6 -8.54 20.04 -6.84
N PRO A 7 -9.78 20.05 -6.31
CA PRO A 7 -10.53 18.85 -5.93
C PRO A 7 -10.89 17.89 -7.07
N VAL A 8 -10.74 18.35 -8.32
CA VAL A 8 -10.94 17.52 -9.53
C VAL A 8 -9.66 16.82 -9.99
N VAL A 9 -8.49 17.21 -9.46
CA VAL A 9 -7.22 16.55 -9.78
C VAL A 9 -7.23 15.15 -9.17
N GLY A 10 -7.18 14.13 -10.04
CA GLY A 10 -7.31 12.74 -9.65
C GLY A 10 -8.68 12.14 -9.98
N THR A 11 -9.70 12.94 -10.33
CA THR A 11 -10.98 12.37 -10.78
C THR A 11 -10.92 11.97 -12.27
N PRO A 12 -11.69 10.97 -12.72
CA PRO A 12 -11.83 10.64 -14.14
C PRO A 12 -12.47 11.78 -14.91
N LEU A 13 -11.99 12.00 -16.14
CA LEU A 13 -12.59 12.97 -17.07
C LEU A 13 -14.07 12.65 -17.30
N CYS A 14 -14.40 11.37 -17.41
CA CYS A 14 -15.76 10.86 -17.46
C CYS A 14 -15.92 9.76 -16.40
N ALA A 15 -16.72 10.03 -15.37
CA ALA A 15 -16.97 9.04 -14.31
C ALA A 15 -17.73 7.80 -14.82
N ALA A 16 -18.59 7.94 -15.84
CA ALA A 16 -19.31 6.81 -16.43
C ALA A 16 -18.41 5.92 -17.30
N CYS A 17 -17.37 6.50 -17.90
CA CYS A 17 -16.47 5.83 -18.84
C CYS A 17 -15.26 5.18 -18.13
N TYR A 18 -15.03 5.52 -16.86
CA TYR A 18 -13.90 4.99 -16.11
C TYR A 18 -14.12 3.52 -15.75
N ASP A 19 -13.16 2.67 -16.11
CA ASP A 19 -13.20 1.24 -15.82
C ASP A 19 -12.86 0.94 -14.35
N TYR A 20 -13.84 1.20 -13.46
CA TYR A 20 -13.70 0.91 -12.03
C TYR A 20 -13.47 -0.59 -11.76
N THR A 21 -14.12 -1.47 -12.53
CA THR A 21 -13.94 -2.92 -12.42
C THR A 21 -12.49 -3.28 -12.73
N GLY A 22 -11.97 -2.82 -13.87
CA GLY A 22 -10.58 -3.02 -14.25
C GLY A 22 -9.59 -2.45 -13.23
N ALA A 23 -9.82 -1.24 -12.72
CA ALA A 23 -8.93 -0.62 -11.72
C ALA A 23 -8.87 -1.42 -10.41
N VAL A 24 -10.02 -1.86 -9.87
CA VAL A 24 -10.08 -2.68 -8.65
C VAL A 24 -9.46 -4.05 -8.86
N LEU A 25 -9.71 -4.69 -10.02
CA LEU A 25 -9.10 -5.96 -10.35
C LEU A 25 -7.59 -5.82 -10.54
N TRP A 26 -7.11 -4.75 -11.17
CA TRP A 26 -5.70 -4.46 -11.34
C TRP A 26 -5.00 -4.34 -9.98
N HIS A 27 -5.59 -3.62 -9.00
CA HIS A 27 -5.09 -3.58 -7.63
C HIS A 27 -5.01 -4.96 -6.97
N ALA A 28 -6.01 -5.81 -7.20
CA ALA A 28 -6.05 -7.14 -6.64
C ALA A 28 -4.97 -8.07 -7.23
N HIS A 29 -4.53 -7.79 -8.46
CA HIS A 29 -3.51 -8.56 -9.19
C HIS A 29 -2.11 -7.93 -9.14
N LEU A 30 -1.94 -6.73 -8.59
CA LEU A 30 -0.64 -6.05 -8.49
C LEU A 30 0.46 -6.91 -7.83
N GLY A 31 0.10 -7.74 -6.84
CA GLY A 31 1.03 -8.67 -6.22
C GLY A 31 1.56 -9.73 -7.19
N GLU A 32 0.70 -10.28 -8.04
CA GLU A 32 1.05 -11.27 -9.06
C GLU A 32 1.77 -10.61 -10.24
N LEU A 33 1.36 -9.40 -10.66
CA LEU A 33 2.05 -8.62 -11.68
C LEU A 33 3.50 -8.35 -11.26
N TRP A 34 3.71 -7.94 -10.01
CA TRP A 34 5.06 -7.79 -9.46
C TRP A 34 5.83 -9.11 -9.44
N ARG A 35 5.20 -10.23 -9.07
CA ARG A 35 5.85 -11.55 -9.09
C ARG A 35 6.34 -11.89 -10.49
N ARG A 36 5.50 -11.72 -11.52
CA ARG A 36 5.87 -11.94 -12.92
C ARG A 36 6.97 -11.01 -13.38
N THR A 37 6.93 -9.75 -12.97
CA THR A 37 8.01 -8.78 -13.24
C THR A 37 9.33 -9.27 -12.64
N ARG A 38 9.33 -9.70 -11.37
CA ARG A 38 10.53 -10.19 -10.70
C ARG A 38 11.08 -11.45 -11.37
N ILE A 39 10.21 -12.39 -11.78
CA ILE A 39 10.62 -13.56 -12.58
C ILE A 39 11.18 -13.12 -13.95
N GLY A 40 10.55 -12.13 -14.58
CA GLY A 40 11.01 -11.53 -15.84
C GLY A 40 12.41 -10.94 -15.74
N ILE A 41 12.74 -10.28 -14.62
CA ILE A 41 14.09 -9.75 -14.37
C ILE A 41 15.12 -10.88 -14.35
N ASP A 42 14.87 -11.98 -13.63
CA ASP A 42 15.82 -13.12 -13.63
C ASP A 42 15.96 -13.73 -15.02
N ARG A 43 14.84 -13.87 -15.75
CA ARG A 43 14.86 -14.42 -17.12
C ARG A 43 15.62 -13.52 -18.10
N ALA A 44 15.54 -12.21 -17.93
CA ALA A 44 16.26 -11.24 -18.76
C ALA A 44 17.74 -11.12 -18.37
N LEU A 45 18.08 -11.32 -17.09
CA LEU A 45 19.48 -11.34 -16.63
C LEU A 45 20.22 -12.61 -17.02
N ALA A 46 19.55 -13.77 -17.08
CA ALA A 46 20.17 -15.05 -17.40
C ALA A 46 21.00 -15.08 -18.70
N PRO A 47 20.49 -14.60 -19.86
CA PRO A 47 21.30 -14.56 -21.09
C PRO A 47 22.46 -13.58 -20.97
N LEU A 48 22.26 -12.41 -20.35
CA LEU A 48 23.31 -11.42 -20.14
C LEU A 48 24.43 -11.96 -19.22
N ALA A 49 24.07 -12.71 -18.18
CA ALA A 49 25.03 -13.39 -17.31
C ALA A 49 25.74 -14.54 -18.04
N SER A 50 25.03 -15.27 -18.91
CA SER A 50 25.61 -16.37 -19.69
C SER A 50 26.71 -15.86 -20.63
N GLU A 51 26.44 -14.75 -21.31
CA GLU A 51 27.41 -14.08 -22.19
C GLU A 51 28.65 -13.63 -21.40
N ALA A 52 28.44 -13.01 -20.24
CA ALA A 52 29.54 -12.50 -19.43
C ALA A 52 30.43 -13.59 -18.82
N VAL A 53 29.88 -14.77 -18.51
CA VAL A 53 30.62 -15.88 -17.88
C VAL A 53 31.14 -16.89 -18.92
N GLY A 54 30.67 -16.81 -20.18
CA GLY A 54 31.14 -17.67 -21.27
C GLY A 54 30.52 -19.07 -21.28
N HIS A 55 29.48 -19.33 -20.48
CA HIS A 55 28.70 -20.56 -20.54
C HIS A 55 27.22 -20.28 -20.21
N THR A 56 26.33 -21.17 -20.63
CA THR A 56 24.89 -21.00 -20.36
C THR A 56 24.58 -21.07 -18.87
N ILE A 57 23.86 -20.06 -18.38
CA ILE A 57 23.27 -19.99 -17.04
C ILE A 57 21.74 -20.01 -17.20
N PRO A 58 21.07 -21.11 -16.85
CA PRO A 58 19.61 -21.14 -16.83
C PRO A 58 19.05 -20.11 -15.83
N ALA A 59 17.92 -19.48 -16.14
CA ALA A 59 17.29 -18.51 -15.24
C ALA A 59 16.99 -19.07 -13.83
N THR A 60 16.75 -20.38 -13.72
CA THR A 60 16.56 -21.09 -12.44
C THR A 60 17.83 -21.18 -11.59
N ARG A 61 19.00 -21.03 -12.20
CA ARG A 61 20.34 -21.06 -11.59
C ARG A 61 20.97 -19.68 -11.43
N LEU A 62 20.34 -18.61 -11.96
CA LEU A 62 20.90 -17.24 -11.87
C LEU A 62 21.26 -16.84 -10.43
N ARG A 63 20.44 -17.25 -9.46
CA ARG A 63 20.64 -16.96 -8.02
C ARG A 63 21.95 -17.50 -7.44
N ASP A 64 22.56 -18.48 -8.12
CA ASP A 64 23.83 -19.08 -7.72
C ASP A 64 25.03 -18.20 -8.18
N HIS A 65 24.78 -17.24 -9.08
CA HIS A 65 25.78 -16.31 -9.62
C HIS A 65 25.55 -14.86 -9.19
N VAL A 66 24.30 -14.42 -9.07
CA VAL A 66 23.93 -13.06 -8.64
C VAL A 66 22.55 -13.04 -7.99
N LYS A 67 22.38 -12.23 -6.94
CA LYS A 67 21.12 -12.03 -6.23
C LYS A 67 20.49 -10.70 -6.62
N VAL A 68 19.27 -10.72 -7.15
CA VAL A 68 18.46 -9.50 -7.33
C VAL A 68 17.69 -9.22 -6.03
N ALA A 69 18.21 -8.30 -5.23
CA ALA A 69 17.57 -7.79 -4.03
C ALA A 69 16.69 -6.58 -4.33
N TYR A 70 15.59 -6.42 -3.60
CA TYR A 70 14.72 -5.24 -3.80
C TYR A 70 13.98 -4.85 -2.53
N VAL A 71 13.56 -3.59 -2.49
CA VAL A 71 12.46 -3.10 -1.67
C VAL A 71 11.50 -2.36 -2.58
N LYS A 72 10.20 -2.60 -2.37
CA LYS A 72 9.14 -1.91 -3.09
C LYS A 72 8.17 -1.27 -2.12
N VAL A 73 7.65 -0.13 -2.54
CA VAL A 73 6.64 0.63 -1.85
C VAL A 73 5.48 0.84 -2.81
N ALA A 74 4.29 0.43 -2.42
CA ALA A 74 3.06 0.76 -3.10
C ALA A 74 2.59 2.14 -2.61
N GLU A 75 2.13 2.97 -3.53
CA GLU A 75 1.54 4.27 -3.23
C GLU A 75 0.33 4.51 -4.13
N PHE A 76 -0.69 5.16 -3.61
CA PHE A 76 -1.83 5.56 -4.43
C PHE A 76 -1.52 6.89 -5.13
N GLN A 77 -1.75 6.94 -6.43
CA GLN A 77 -1.87 8.20 -7.14
C GLN A 77 -3.12 8.96 -6.64
N LYS A 78 -3.23 10.26 -6.93
CA LYS A 78 -4.46 11.03 -6.65
C LYS A 78 -5.72 10.40 -7.26
N ARG A 79 -5.55 9.67 -8.36
CA ARG A 79 -6.61 8.88 -9.03
C ARG A 79 -6.96 7.56 -8.32
N GLY A 80 -6.36 7.28 -7.18
CA GLY A 80 -6.59 6.05 -6.44
C GLY A 80 -6.02 4.81 -7.09
N VAL A 81 -5.26 4.91 -8.19
CA VAL A 81 -4.53 3.78 -8.79
C VAL A 81 -3.18 3.62 -8.09
N VAL A 82 -2.83 2.39 -7.71
CA VAL A 82 -1.52 2.12 -7.09
C VAL A 82 -0.39 2.24 -8.12
N HIS A 83 0.72 2.85 -7.74
CA HIS A 83 2.01 2.76 -8.43
C HIS A 83 3.08 2.24 -7.47
N LEU A 84 4.18 1.73 -8.02
CA LEU A 84 5.29 1.20 -7.23
C LEU A 84 6.52 2.08 -7.32
N HIS A 85 7.09 2.39 -6.16
CA HIS A 85 8.45 2.85 -6.01
C HIS A 85 9.33 1.65 -5.65
N VAL A 86 10.40 1.42 -6.40
CA VAL A 86 11.23 0.22 -6.21
C VAL A 86 12.69 0.62 -6.21
N VAL A 87 13.43 0.16 -5.21
CA VAL A 87 14.90 0.14 -5.23
C VAL A 87 15.33 -1.31 -5.45
N VAL A 88 16.11 -1.53 -6.49
CA VAL A 88 16.63 -2.86 -6.88
C VAL A 88 18.15 -2.82 -6.85
N ARG A 89 18.77 -3.89 -6.37
CA ARG A 89 20.22 -4.03 -6.26
C ARG A 89 20.64 -5.41 -6.75
N LEU A 90 21.78 -5.48 -7.42
CA LEU A 90 22.49 -6.73 -7.68
C LEU A 90 23.51 -6.95 -6.57
N ASP A 91 23.41 -8.10 -5.91
CA ASP A 91 24.35 -8.56 -4.89
C ASP A 91 25.09 -9.79 -5.40
N GLY A 92 26.36 -9.94 -5.04
CA GLY A 92 27.10 -11.18 -5.27
C GLY A 92 26.60 -12.30 -4.36
N VAL A 93 27.08 -13.52 -4.61
CA VAL A 93 26.72 -14.71 -3.85
C VAL A 93 27.90 -15.11 -2.97
N ASP A 94 27.66 -15.18 -1.67
CA ASP A 94 28.59 -15.79 -0.72
C ASP A 94 28.19 -17.26 -0.51
N GLY A 95 29.15 -18.17 -0.67
CA GLY A 95 28.91 -19.62 -0.59
C GLY A 95 28.68 -20.14 0.83
N ALA A 96 29.13 -19.41 1.86
CA ALA A 96 28.98 -19.78 3.26
C ALA A 96 27.73 -19.12 3.89
N ASP A 97 27.41 -17.89 3.51
CA ASP A 97 26.24 -17.16 4.00
C ASP A 97 25.39 -16.58 2.85
N SER A 98 24.31 -17.29 2.52
CA SER A 98 23.34 -16.84 1.52
C SER A 98 22.69 -15.47 1.83
N SER A 99 22.71 -15.04 3.10
CA SER A 99 22.14 -13.76 3.55
C SER A 99 23.13 -12.60 3.50
N ALA A 100 24.44 -12.87 3.34
CA ALA A 100 25.46 -11.85 3.25
C ALA A 100 25.24 -10.93 2.04
N VAL A 101 25.46 -9.63 2.26
CA VAL A 101 25.46 -8.61 1.21
C VAL A 101 26.91 -8.40 0.80
N VAL A 102 27.28 -8.99 -0.34
CA VAL A 102 28.62 -8.89 -0.92
C VAL A 102 28.54 -8.21 -2.29
N PRO A 103 29.62 -7.53 -2.74
CA PRO A 103 29.63 -6.85 -4.03
C PRO A 103 29.23 -7.79 -5.18
N PRO A 104 28.49 -7.28 -6.18
CA PRO A 104 28.17 -8.08 -7.36
C PRO A 104 29.45 -8.46 -8.13
N PRO A 105 29.45 -9.56 -8.90
CA PRO A 105 30.53 -9.87 -9.82
C PRO A 105 30.81 -8.69 -10.77
N ALA A 106 32.05 -8.56 -11.26
CA ALA A 106 32.45 -7.43 -12.11
C ALA A 106 31.59 -7.26 -13.37
N TRP A 107 31.02 -8.35 -13.89
CA TRP A 107 30.11 -8.28 -15.03
C TRP A 107 28.72 -7.74 -14.66
N ALA A 108 28.24 -7.91 -13.43
CA ALA A 108 26.88 -7.61 -13.01
C ALA A 108 26.67 -6.10 -12.77
N SER A 109 26.59 -5.35 -13.87
CA SER A 109 26.49 -3.89 -13.88
C SER A 109 25.06 -3.35 -13.67
N ALA A 110 24.97 -2.08 -13.29
CA ALA A 110 23.70 -1.34 -13.23
C ALA A 110 23.01 -1.27 -14.61
N GLY A 111 23.80 -1.18 -15.71
CA GLY A 111 23.28 -1.20 -17.08
C GLY A 111 22.57 -2.52 -17.43
N MET A 112 23.14 -3.67 -17.04
CA MET A 112 22.49 -4.98 -17.22
C MET A 112 21.21 -5.09 -16.39
N LEU A 113 21.23 -4.59 -15.15
CA LEU A 113 20.02 -4.54 -14.32
C LEU A 113 18.94 -3.68 -14.98
N ARG A 114 19.29 -2.50 -15.49
CA ARG A 114 18.36 -1.60 -16.19
C ARG A 114 17.74 -2.29 -17.40
N ALA A 115 18.54 -2.90 -18.26
CA ALA A 115 18.08 -3.62 -19.43
C ALA A 115 17.11 -4.76 -19.06
N ALA A 116 17.42 -5.52 -18.01
CA ALA A 116 16.58 -6.59 -17.52
C ALA A 116 15.25 -6.09 -16.94
N ILE A 117 15.27 -4.98 -16.19
CA ILE A 117 14.04 -4.34 -15.68
C ILE A 117 13.18 -3.84 -16.84
N ASP A 118 13.77 -3.18 -17.83
CA ASP A 118 13.06 -2.68 -19.01
C ASP A 118 12.34 -3.79 -19.77
N GLN A 119 13.01 -4.92 -20.00
CA GLN A 119 12.40 -6.08 -20.64
C GLN A 119 11.29 -6.71 -19.78
N ALA A 120 11.51 -6.82 -18.47
CA ALA A 120 10.56 -7.41 -17.55
C ALA A 120 9.28 -6.57 -17.41
N VAL A 121 9.40 -5.25 -17.33
CA VAL A 121 8.26 -4.32 -17.25
C VAL A 121 7.41 -4.41 -18.51
N ARG A 122 8.03 -4.46 -19.70
CA ARG A 122 7.30 -4.57 -20.98
C ARG A 122 6.59 -5.90 -21.20
N SER A 123 7.06 -6.98 -20.57
CA SER A 123 6.54 -8.33 -20.82
C SER A 123 5.67 -8.88 -19.69
N ALA A 124 5.69 -8.28 -18.50
CA ALA A 124 4.90 -8.76 -17.37
C ALA A 124 3.41 -8.46 -17.57
N SER A 125 2.63 -9.53 -17.69
CA SER A 125 1.18 -9.45 -17.85
C SER A 125 0.48 -10.51 -16.99
N VAL A 126 -0.73 -10.23 -16.49
CA VAL A 126 -1.55 -11.19 -15.71
C VAL A 126 -2.98 -11.14 -16.19
N ALA A 127 -3.52 -12.25 -16.68
CA ALA A 127 -4.95 -12.35 -17.00
C ALA A 127 -5.80 -12.11 -15.74
N MET A 128 -6.81 -11.25 -15.85
CA MET A 128 -7.74 -10.94 -14.78
C MET A 128 -9.09 -11.62 -15.03
N PRO A 129 -9.89 -11.89 -13.98
CA PRO A 129 -11.24 -12.39 -14.16
C PRO A 129 -12.13 -11.35 -14.85
N SER A 130 -13.19 -11.83 -15.51
CA SER A 130 -14.12 -11.02 -16.31
C SER A 130 -15.54 -11.11 -15.78
N PRO A 131 -15.83 -10.52 -14.60
CA PRO A 131 -17.15 -10.62 -13.97
C PRO A 131 -18.29 -9.95 -14.76
N ASP A 132 -17.93 -9.11 -15.72
CA ASP A 132 -18.78 -8.37 -16.66
C ASP A 132 -18.62 -8.85 -18.12
N GLY A 133 -17.95 -9.99 -18.33
CA GLY A 133 -17.68 -10.54 -19.68
C GLY A 133 -16.56 -9.84 -20.45
N VAL A 134 -15.95 -8.79 -19.88
CA VAL A 134 -14.85 -8.06 -20.54
C VAL A 134 -13.51 -8.64 -20.12
N MET A 135 -12.79 -9.23 -21.07
CA MET A 135 -11.43 -9.75 -20.87
C MET A 135 -10.45 -8.62 -20.59
N ARG A 136 -9.68 -8.76 -19.51
CA ARG A 136 -8.67 -7.77 -19.10
C ARG A 136 -7.38 -8.43 -18.69
N THR A 137 -6.28 -7.71 -18.88
CA THR A 137 -4.95 -8.12 -18.47
C THR A 137 -4.34 -7.01 -17.62
N ALA A 138 -3.77 -7.35 -16.47
CA ALA A 138 -2.98 -6.42 -15.68
C ALA A 138 -1.58 -6.34 -16.26
N GLU A 139 -1.17 -5.15 -16.67
CA GLU A 139 0.14 -4.81 -17.23
C GLU A 139 0.65 -3.52 -16.57
N TRP A 140 1.94 -3.23 -16.76
CA TRP A 140 2.49 -1.93 -16.40
C TRP A 140 2.14 -0.89 -17.46
N GLY A 141 1.80 0.32 -17.03
CA GLY A 141 1.62 1.44 -17.94
C GLY A 141 2.94 1.88 -18.59
N SER A 142 2.85 2.76 -19.58
CA SER A 142 4.01 3.35 -20.26
C SER A 142 4.82 4.32 -19.39
N GLN A 143 4.23 4.79 -18.28
CA GLN A 143 4.87 5.72 -17.35
C GLN A 143 5.68 4.96 -16.31
N TYR A 144 6.95 4.69 -16.61
CA TYR A 144 7.93 4.21 -15.65
C TYR A 144 9.28 4.89 -15.90
N ASP A 145 10.07 5.07 -14.84
CA ASP A 145 11.41 5.62 -14.90
C ASP A 145 12.35 4.78 -14.04
N VAL A 146 13.59 4.61 -14.51
CA VAL A 146 14.62 3.85 -13.80
C VAL A 146 15.91 4.64 -13.87
N SER A 147 16.36 5.14 -12.72
CA SER A 147 17.63 5.83 -12.57
C SER A 147 18.55 5.02 -11.69
N GLU A 148 19.84 5.01 -12.05
CA GLU A 148 20.88 4.50 -11.18
C GLU A 148 21.00 5.40 -9.94
N ILE A 149 21.19 4.77 -8.78
CA ILE A 149 21.39 5.50 -7.52
C ILE A 149 22.84 5.33 -7.10
N SER A 150 23.66 6.36 -7.36
CA SER A 150 25.08 6.40 -6.99
C SER A 150 25.32 6.92 -5.57
N ASP A 151 24.34 7.60 -4.97
CA ASP A 151 24.44 8.18 -3.62
C ASP A 151 23.62 7.38 -2.60
N GLY A 152 24.33 6.81 -1.62
CA GLY A 152 23.74 6.08 -0.50
C GLY A 152 22.84 6.96 0.38
N ALA A 153 23.17 8.26 0.54
CA ALA A 153 22.36 9.18 1.33
C ALA A 153 21.02 9.47 0.64
N ARG A 154 21.02 9.71 -0.68
CA ARG A 154 19.80 9.81 -1.49
C ARG A 154 18.94 8.54 -1.41
N THR A 155 19.56 7.35 -1.42
CA THR A 155 18.86 6.07 -1.23
C THR A 155 18.19 6.02 0.14
N ALA A 156 18.92 6.36 1.21
CA ALA A 156 18.41 6.33 2.57
C ALA A 156 17.26 7.34 2.76
N ALA A 157 17.40 8.57 2.26
CA ALA A 157 16.35 9.59 2.29
C ALA A 157 15.10 9.15 1.51
N TYR A 158 15.29 8.55 0.34
CA TYR A 158 14.21 7.99 -0.45
C TYR A 158 13.48 6.89 0.32
N LEU A 159 14.20 5.91 0.86
CA LEU A 159 13.61 4.83 1.66
C LEU A 159 12.93 5.36 2.94
N ALA A 160 13.51 6.36 3.61
CA ALA A 160 12.96 6.98 4.80
C ALA A 160 11.62 7.68 4.51
N LYS A 161 11.52 8.41 3.39
CA LYS A 161 10.27 9.04 2.92
C LYS A 161 9.13 8.04 2.83
N TYR A 162 9.42 6.80 2.42
CA TYR A 162 8.40 5.78 2.21
C TYR A 162 8.24 4.80 3.38
N ALA A 163 9.15 4.80 4.35
CA ALA A 163 9.02 3.97 5.56
C ALA A 163 7.85 4.42 6.45
N THR A 164 7.38 5.66 6.31
CA THR A 164 6.31 6.26 7.10
C THR A 164 4.97 6.37 6.37
N LYS A 165 4.89 6.11 5.05
CA LYS A 165 3.65 6.28 4.30
C LYS A 165 2.60 5.22 4.62
N THR A 166 1.36 5.68 4.80
CA THR A 166 0.18 4.85 4.99
C THR A 166 -0.86 5.05 3.88
N ALA A 167 -1.88 4.17 3.83
CA ALA A 167 -3.00 4.27 2.89
C ALA A 167 -3.69 5.64 2.94
N SER A 168 -3.88 6.17 4.15
CA SER A 168 -4.57 7.43 4.41
C SER A 168 -3.79 8.63 3.86
N ASP A 169 -2.46 8.57 3.90
CA ASP A 169 -1.59 9.64 3.40
C ASP A 169 -1.59 9.70 1.87
N SER A 170 -1.89 8.57 1.22
CA SER A 170 -1.72 8.41 -0.23
C SER A 170 -2.96 8.85 -1.04
N ILE A 171 -4.17 8.70 -0.51
CA ILE A 171 -5.43 9.01 -1.22
C ILE A 171 -6.03 10.35 -0.72
N GLY A 172 -5.39 11.05 0.21
CA GLY A 172 -5.92 12.29 0.81
C GLY A 172 -7.30 12.12 1.47
N SER A 173 -7.72 10.87 1.72
CA SER A 173 -9.08 10.51 2.15
C SER A 173 -9.26 10.49 3.67
N GLY A 174 -8.30 11.05 4.40
CA GLY A 174 -8.27 11.07 5.85
C GLY A 174 -8.29 9.66 6.48
N PRO A 175 -8.67 9.54 7.77
CA PRO A 175 -8.67 8.26 8.49
C PRO A 175 -9.78 7.30 8.04
N VAL A 176 -10.68 7.70 7.13
CA VAL A 176 -11.83 6.88 6.69
C VAL A 176 -11.39 5.58 6.05
N LEU A 177 -10.33 5.62 5.25
CA LEU A 177 -9.77 4.43 4.60
C LEU A 177 -8.70 3.73 5.44
N ALA A 178 -8.42 4.23 6.65
CA ALA A 178 -7.43 3.60 7.53
C ALA A 178 -7.92 2.28 8.15
N ARG A 179 -9.23 1.99 8.09
CA ARG A 179 -9.83 0.80 8.69
C ARG A 179 -10.72 0.05 7.72
N ARG A 180 -10.84 -1.26 7.94
CA ARG A 180 -11.73 -2.13 7.15
C ARG A 180 -13.17 -1.64 7.23
N ILE A 181 -13.78 -1.51 6.06
CA ILE A 181 -15.21 -1.23 5.93
C ILE A 181 -15.96 -2.52 6.29
N ARG A 182 -16.88 -2.43 7.26
CA ARG A 182 -17.76 -3.56 7.65
C ARG A 182 -19.17 -3.42 7.10
N ARG A 183 -19.61 -2.17 6.85
CA ARG A 183 -20.90 -1.83 6.26
C ARG A 183 -20.69 -0.68 5.28
N LEU A 184 -21.26 -0.80 4.10
CA LEU A 184 -21.13 0.19 3.04
C LEU A 184 -22.19 1.30 3.23
N ARG A 185 -21.79 2.45 3.77
CA ARG A 185 -22.65 3.64 3.91
C ARG A 185 -22.38 4.61 2.75
N ARG A 186 -22.99 4.38 1.58
CA ARG A 186 -22.68 5.09 0.32
C ARG A 186 -22.71 6.62 0.44
N GLY A 187 -23.79 7.19 0.99
CA GLY A 187 -23.95 8.64 1.13
C GLY A 187 -22.96 9.29 2.11
N TRP A 188 -22.54 8.56 3.16
CA TRP A 188 -21.47 9.02 4.06
C TRP A 188 -20.11 8.95 3.35
N LEU A 189 -19.80 7.80 2.73
CA LEU A 189 -18.55 7.59 2.03
C LEU A 189 -18.29 8.63 0.93
N ARG A 190 -19.28 8.89 0.08
CA ARG A 190 -19.18 9.90 -1.00
C ARG A 190 -18.91 11.31 -0.49
N ARG A 191 -19.48 11.68 0.65
CA ARG A 191 -19.25 12.99 1.29
C ARG A 191 -17.85 13.09 1.89
N THR A 192 -17.29 11.99 2.40
CA THR A 192 -16.01 12.03 3.10
C THR A 192 -14.79 11.81 2.21
N VAL A 193 -14.87 10.93 1.20
CA VAL A 193 -13.73 10.62 0.32
C VAL A 193 -13.93 11.08 -1.13
N GLY A 194 -15.06 11.73 -1.41
CA GLY A 194 -15.43 12.15 -2.77
C GLY A 194 -16.02 11.02 -3.61
N ALA A 195 -16.69 11.40 -4.71
CA ALA A 195 -17.46 10.49 -5.55
C ALA A 195 -16.60 9.40 -6.22
N HIS A 196 -15.41 9.75 -6.70
CA HIS A 196 -14.54 8.83 -7.44
C HIS A 196 -14.00 7.71 -6.53
N VAL A 197 -13.38 8.07 -5.41
CA VAL A 197 -12.83 7.10 -4.46
C VAL A 197 -13.94 6.25 -3.85
N ALA A 198 -15.08 6.86 -3.51
CA ALA A 198 -16.25 6.12 -3.06
C ALA A 198 -16.72 5.09 -4.10
N ARG A 199 -16.72 5.43 -5.40
CA ARG A 199 -17.07 4.50 -6.47
C ARG A 199 -16.09 3.33 -6.58
N MET A 200 -14.78 3.55 -6.39
CA MET A 200 -13.79 2.46 -6.32
C MET A 200 -14.05 1.52 -5.13
N VAL A 201 -14.32 2.08 -3.94
CA VAL A 201 -14.68 1.30 -2.74
C VAL A 201 -15.96 0.51 -2.96
N GLU A 202 -17.00 1.14 -3.49
CA GLU A 202 -18.28 0.51 -3.83
C GLU A 202 -18.05 -0.66 -4.82
N THR A 203 -17.24 -0.45 -5.85
CA THR A 203 -16.91 -1.49 -6.84
C THR A 203 -16.17 -2.66 -6.19
N ALA A 204 -15.17 -2.41 -5.34
CA ALA A 204 -14.49 -3.46 -4.59
C ALA A 204 -15.43 -4.22 -3.64
N TRP A 205 -16.41 -3.53 -3.05
CA TRP A 205 -17.41 -4.13 -2.19
C TRP A 205 -18.39 -5.03 -2.95
N GLU A 206 -18.83 -4.58 -4.12
CA GLU A 206 -19.76 -5.29 -5.02
C GLU A 206 -19.07 -6.53 -5.60
N LEU A 207 -17.88 -6.38 -6.19
CA LEU A 207 -17.10 -7.50 -6.71
C LEU A 207 -16.75 -8.52 -5.63
N GLY A 208 -16.41 -8.05 -4.42
CA GLY A 208 -16.14 -8.94 -3.28
C GLY A 208 -17.36 -9.64 -2.69
N GLY A 209 -18.56 -9.34 -3.20
CA GLY A 209 -19.79 -10.07 -2.89
C GLY A 209 -20.06 -11.25 -3.82
N ARG A 210 -19.32 -11.37 -4.92
CA ARG A 210 -19.53 -12.46 -5.88
C ARG A 210 -18.76 -13.72 -5.48
N GLY A 211 -19.40 -14.88 -5.66
CA GLY A 211 -18.81 -16.18 -5.29
C GLY A 211 -17.61 -16.56 -6.14
N ASP A 212 -17.67 -16.29 -7.45
CA ASP A 212 -16.59 -16.52 -8.42
C ASP A 212 -15.31 -15.74 -8.09
N LEU A 213 -15.41 -14.60 -7.40
CA LEU A 213 -14.30 -13.76 -6.98
C LEU A 213 -13.93 -13.90 -5.49
N ALA A 214 -14.47 -14.89 -4.78
CA ALA A 214 -14.26 -15.04 -3.33
C ALA A 214 -12.77 -15.15 -2.93
N TYR A 215 -11.95 -15.78 -3.79
CA TYR A 215 -10.51 -15.91 -3.59
C TYR A 215 -9.76 -14.57 -3.56
N LEU A 216 -10.34 -13.50 -4.13
CA LEU A 216 -9.78 -12.15 -4.11
C LEU A 216 -10.06 -11.41 -2.78
N LYS A 217 -11.07 -11.84 -2.00
CA LYS A 217 -11.43 -11.23 -0.70
C LYS A 217 -11.65 -9.70 -0.79
N LEU A 218 -12.21 -9.18 -1.88
CA LEU A 218 -12.21 -7.74 -2.18
C LEU A 218 -12.96 -6.89 -1.13
N ARG A 219 -14.03 -7.39 -0.50
CA ARG A 219 -14.69 -6.69 0.62
C ARG A 219 -13.76 -6.43 1.80
N ARG A 220 -12.87 -7.37 2.12
CA ARG A 220 -11.85 -7.21 3.17
C ARG A 220 -10.89 -6.06 2.86
N TRP A 221 -10.66 -5.81 1.58
CA TRP A 221 -9.71 -4.84 1.04
C TRP A 221 -10.37 -3.62 0.38
N ALA A 222 -11.68 -3.44 0.55
CA ALA A 222 -12.42 -2.32 -0.06
C ALA A 222 -11.94 -0.95 0.46
N HIS A 223 -11.55 -0.89 1.74
CA HIS A 223 -10.89 0.28 2.34
C HIS A 223 -9.55 0.64 1.69
N MET A 224 -8.95 -0.28 0.93
CA MET A 224 -7.72 -0.10 0.16
C MET A 224 -8.00 -0.13 -1.35
N LEU A 225 -9.22 0.18 -1.77
CA LEU A 225 -9.63 0.20 -3.18
C LEU A 225 -9.40 -1.14 -3.91
N GLY A 226 -9.38 -2.25 -3.17
CA GLY A 226 -9.10 -3.59 -3.71
C GLY A 226 -7.62 -4.02 -3.66
N PHE A 227 -6.70 -3.16 -3.23
CA PHE A 227 -5.30 -3.55 -3.03
C PHE A 227 -5.14 -4.48 -1.83
N ARG A 228 -4.53 -5.65 -2.06
CA ARG A 228 -4.44 -6.76 -1.10
C ARG A 228 -3.04 -6.93 -0.48
N GLY A 229 -2.10 -6.08 -0.87
CA GLY A 229 -0.70 -6.18 -0.49
C GLY A 229 -0.34 -5.31 0.71
N HIS A 230 0.92 -5.43 1.13
CA HIS A 230 1.53 -4.48 2.06
C HIS A 230 2.06 -3.27 1.29
N PHE A 231 1.96 -2.08 1.89
CA PHE A 231 2.52 -0.85 1.31
C PHE A 231 4.03 -0.90 1.18
N SER A 232 4.73 -1.62 2.05
CA SER A 232 6.17 -1.81 1.93
C SER A 232 6.50 -3.29 2.04
N THR A 233 7.26 -3.80 1.09
CA THR A 233 7.80 -5.17 1.11
C THR A 233 9.22 -5.16 0.61
N LYS A 234 10.04 -6.07 1.12
CA LYS A 234 11.44 -6.24 0.70
C LYS A 234 11.75 -7.71 0.46
N SER A 235 12.72 -7.99 -0.40
CA SER A 235 13.28 -9.33 -0.54
C SER A 235 14.00 -9.73 0.75
N ARG A 236 14.17 -11.04 0.97
CA ARG A 236 14.77 -11.57 2.21
C ARG A 236 16.17 -11.03 2.46
N ALA A 237 16.99 -10.97 1.41
CA ALA A 237 18.40 -10.54 1.46
C ALA A 237 18.61 -9.02 1.26
N TYR A 238 17.55 -8.19 1.19
CA TYR A 238 17.73 -6.76 0.94
C TYR A 238 18.41 -6.02 2.10
N SER A 239 18.04 -6.37 3.34
CA SER A 239 18.50 -5.69 4.55
C SER A 239 18.15 -6.49 5.80
N VAL A 240 18.53 -5.97 6.98
CA VAL A 240 17.99 -6.43 8.28
C VAL A 240 16.47 -6.54 8.24
N THR A 241 15.93 -7.58 8.85
CA THR A 241 14.47 -7.79 8.80
C THR A 241 13.76 -6.71 9.64
N LEU A 242 12.56 -6.30 9.22
CA LEU A 242 11.74 -5.40 10.04
C LEU A 242 11.41 -6.04 11.41
N GLY A 243 11.39 -7.37 11.48
CA GLY A 243 11.24 -8.11 12.74
C GLY A 243 12.43 -7.88 13.68
N ALA A 244 13.66 -8.01 13.18
CA ALA A 244 14.87 -7.73 13.95
C ALA A 244 14.91 -6.27 14.41
N LEU A 245 14.62 -5.31 13.53
CA LEU A 245 14.55 -3.88 13.90
C LEU A 245 13.49 -3.61 14.98
N ARG A 246 12.31 -4.26 14.91
CA ARG A 246 11.29 -4.15 15.95
C ARG A 246 11.76 -4.74 17.28
N ALA A 247 12.51 -5.84 17.26
CA ALA A 247 13.05 -6.46 18.48
C ALA A 247 14.06 -5.55 19.18
N VAL A 248 15.00 -4.99 18.41
CA VAL A 248 15.99 -4.02 18.93
C VAL A 248 15.30 -2.79 19.51
N ARG A 249 14.29 -2.23 18.82
CA ARG A 249 13.53 -1.08 19.36
C ARG A 249 12.77 -1.42 20.64
N ARG A 250 12.23 -2.64 20.76
CA ARG A 250 11.57 -3.10 21.99
C ARG A 250 12.57 -3.15 23.15
N GLN A 251 13.73 -3.79 22.94
CA GLN A 251 14.79 -3.86 23.94
C GLN A 251 15.29 -2.47 24.36
N TRP A 252 15.48 -1.56 23.39
CA TRP A 252 15.87 -0.19 23.69
C TRP A 252 14.82 0.55 24.53
N ARG A 253 13.52 0.46 24.17
CA ARG A 253 12.45 1.07 24.98
C ARG A 253 12.38 0.47 26.37
N ALA A 254 12.55 -0.84 26.49
CA ALA A 254 12.54 -1.53 27.77
C ALA A 254 13.63 -0.99 28.70
N ARG A 255 14.85 -0.80 28.18
CA ARG A 255 15.96 -0.16 28.92
C ARG A 255 15.68 1.30 29.28
N GLN A 256 15.05 2.06 28.40
CA GLN A 256 14.68 3.46 28.69
C GLN A 256 13.62 3.54 29.79
N ASN A 257 12.60 2.69 29.72
CA ASN A 257 11.54 2.60 30.72
C ASN A 257 12.11 2.21 32.09
N SER A 258 12.99 1.21 32.15
CA SER A 258 13.66 0.82 33.40
C SER A 258 14.51 1.93 34.00
N VAL A 259 15.23 2.71 33.18
CA VAL A 259 16.02 3.87 33.64
C VAL A 259 15.11 4.99 34.16
N SER A 260 13.95 5.20 33.53
CA SER A 260 12.98 6.22 33.94
C SER A 260 12.04 5.82 35.09
N GLY A 261 12.17 4.60 35.61
CA GLY A 261 11.28 4.05 36.65
C GLY A 261 9.85 3.76 36.20
N GLN A 262 9.57 3.82 34.89
CA GLN A 262 8.26 3.45 34.36
C GLN A 262 8.15 1.92 34.19
N PRO A 263 7.06 1.30 34.67
CA PRO A 263 6.87 -0.14 34.51
C PRO A 263 6.80 -0.50 33.03
N ASP A 264 7.71 -1.37 32.58
CA ASP A 264 7.62 -1.94 31.24
C ASP A 264 6.71 -3.17 31.25
N VAL A 265 5.50 -2.96 30.75
CA VAL A 265 4.46 -3.98 30.52
C VAL A 265 4.95 -5.17 29.68
N TRP A 266 6.09 -5.04 29.00
CA TRP A 266 6.70 -6.06 28.16
C TRP A 266 8.04 -6.62 28.70
N HIS A 267 8.60 -6.03 29.77
CA HIS A 267 9.82 -6.52 30.43
C HIS A 267 9.50 -7.53 31.55
N ALA A 268 8.32 -7.43 32.15
CA ALA A 268 7.92 -8.26 33.30
C ALA A 268 7.67 -9.75 32.95
N GLN A 269 7.67 -10.17 31.68
CA GLN A 269 7.35 -11.57 31.30
C GLN A 269 8.31 -12.63 31.85
N ASN A 270 9.44 -12.25 32.47
CA ASN A 270 10.39 -13.17 33.10
C ASN A 270 10.37 -13.13 34.63
N ASP A 271 9.47 -12.37 35.25
CA ASP A 271 9.29 -12.38 36.70
C ASP A 271 8.03 -13.21 37.02
N GLU A 272 8.18 -14.24 37.86
CA GLU A 272 7.11 -15.18 38.27
C GLU A 272 5.94 -14.48 38.99
N SER A 273 6.03 -13.16 39.19
CA SER A 273 5.02 -12.26 39.76
C SER A 273 4.02 -11.69 38.74
N THR A 274 4.16 -11.98 37.44
CA THR A 274 3.28 -11.41 36.41
C THR A 274 1.94 -12.13 36.36
N GLU A 275 0.87 -11.50 36.88
CA GLU A 275 -0.50 -11.92 36.60
C GLU A 275 -0.78 -11.82 35.10
N VAL A 276 -0.80 -12.96 34.43
CA VAL A 276 -1.27 -13.07 33.04
C VAL A 276 -2.80 -12.97 33.07
N VAL A 277 -3.35 -11.81 32.74
CA VAL A 277 -4.79 -11.65 32.48
C VAL A 277 -5.12 -12.37 31.16
N GLY A 278 -5.38 -13.67 31.27
CA GLY A 278 -5.65 -14.58 30.15
C GLY A 278 -7.08 -14.51 29.60
N GLN A 279 -7.98 -13.79 30.27
CA GLN A 279 -9.36 -13.65 29.83
C GLN A 279 -9.71 -12.19 29.54
N TRP A 280 -9.71 -11.88 28.25
CA TRP A 280 -10.28 -10.64 27.73
C TRP A 280 -11.74 -10.90 27.38
N ARG A 281 -12.65 -10.51 28.26
CA ARG A 281 -14.07 -10.42 27.90
C ARG A 281 -14.35 -9.02 27.40
N TYR A 282 -15.06 -8.92 26.28
CA TYR A 282 -15.56 -7.65 25.79
C TYR A 282 -16.46 -7.03 26.86
N ALA A 283 -15.96 -6.02 27.57
CA ALA A 283 -16.68 -5.33 28.64
C ALA A 283 -17.78 -4.39 28.11
N GLY A 284 -17.77 -4.14 26.80
CA GLY A 284 -18.70 -3.23 26.14
C GLY A 284 -17.98 -2.18 25.31
N ARG A 285 -18.76 -1.48 24.49
CA ARG A 285 -18.37 -0.25 23.81
C ARG A 285 -19.59 0.65 23.88
N GLY A 286 -19.40 1.82 24.44
CA GLY A 286 -20.48 2.74 24.71
C GLY A 286 -20.12 3.61 25.90
N TYR A 287 -21.12 4.32 26.36
CA TYR A 287 -21.05 5.26 27.46
C TYR A 287 -21.07 4.49 28.77
N VAL A 288 -20.10 4.74 29.65
CA VAL A 288 -19.94 3.98 30.91
C VAL A 288 -21.02 4.39 31.91
N GLY A 289 -21.56 5.61 31.78
CA GLY A 289 -22.69 6.11 32.55
C GLY A 289 -23.77 6.79 31.72
N SER A 290 -24.92 7.06 32.34
CA SER A 290 -26.04 7.79 31.75
C SER A 290 -25.66 9.22 31.35
N ALA A 291 -24.74 9.86 32.08
CA ALA A 291 -24.25 11.20 31.76
C ALA A 291 -23.48 11.25 30.43
N ASP A 292 -22.63 10.26 30.18
CA ASP A 292 -21.88 10.14 28.92
C ASP A 292 -22.82 9.91 27.72
N ALA A 293 -23.90 9.16 27.91
CA ALA A 293 -24.92 8.93 26.88
C ALA A 293 -25.69 10.21 26.55
N LEU A 294 -26.09 10.98 27.58
CA LEU A 294 -26.76 12.27 27.42
C LEU A 294 -25.85 13.30 26.72
N LEU A 295 -24.56 13.33 27.06
CA LEU A 295 -23.60 14.22 26.42
C LEU A 295 -23.51 13.95 24.92
N VAL A 296 -23.44 12.68 24.51
CA VAL A 296 -23.35 12.38 23.07
C VAL A 296 -24.69 12.54 22.35
N GLU A 297 -25.82 12.29 23.00
CA GLU A 297 -27.11 12.66 22.42
C GLU A 297 -27.22 14.17 22.21
N ALA A 298 -26.73 14.98 23.15
CA ALA A 298 -26.66 16.42 23.00
C ALA A 298 -25.76 16.81 21.83
N MET A 299 -24.54 16.26 21.75
CA MET A 299 -23.62 16.51 20.63
C MET A 299 -24.19 16.04 19.28
N ALA A 300 -24.97 14.95 19.26
CA ALA A 300 -25.61 14.45 18.05
C ALA A 300 -26.77 15.35 17.58
N ARG A 301 -27.56 15.89 18.52
CA ARG A 301 -28.60 16.89 18.24
C ARG A 301 -27.98 18.18 17.68
N GLU A 302 -26.98 18.71 18.38
CA GLU A 302 -26.26 19.92 18.00
C GLU A 302 -25.58 19.77 16.62
N TYR A 303 -25.03 18.59 16.31
CA TYR A 303 -24.47 18.29 15.00
C TYR A 303 -25.52 18.25 13.88
N GLU A 304 -26.72 17.73 14.13
CA GLU A 304 -27.80 17.74 13.14
C GLU A 304 -28.39 19.14 12.94
N GLU A 305 -28.52 19.94 14.01
CA GLU A 305 -28.89 21.35 13.97
C GLU A 305 -27.90 22.16 13.13
N THR A 306 -26.59 22.03 13.43
CA THR A 306 -25.51 22.68 12.66
C THR A 306 -25.58 22.32 11.17
N LYS A 307 -25.96 21.07 10.83
CA LYS A 307 -26.09 20.62 9.44
C LYS A 307 -27.31 21.22 8.74
N ILE A 308 -28.40 21.47 9.46
CA ILE A 308 -29.59 22.13 8.92
C ILE A 308 -29.26 23.60 8.68
N GLU A 309 -28.71 24.29 9.68
CA GLU A 309 -28.31 25.70 9.59
C GLU A 309 -27.34 25.94 8.43
N TYR A 310 -26.32 25.08 8.28
CA TYR A 310 -25.37 25.15 7.17
C TYR A 310 -26.03 24.95 5.81
N ARG A 311 -27.02 24.05 5.69
CA ARG A 311 -27.77 23.85 4.43
C ARG A 311 -28.63 25.06 4.09
N GLU A 312 -29.28 25.64 5.09
CA GLU A 312 -30.07 26.85 4.93
C GLU A 312 -29.19 28.05 4.56
N GLN A 313 -28.01 28.17 5.17
CA GLN A 313 -27.03 29.19 4.80
C GLN A 313 -26.59 29.05 3.34
N ILE A 314 -26.22 27.85 2.90
CA ILE A 314 -25.87 27.60 1.48
C ILE A 314 -27.06 27.91 0.55
N ALA A 315 -28.29 27.55 0.93
CA ALA A 315 -29.47 27.85 0.13
C ALA A 315 -29.71 29.36 0.01
N ARG A 316 -29.57 30.10 1.11
CA ARG A 316 -29.64 31.57 1.15
C ARG A 316 -28.54 32.22 0.31
N GLU A 317 -27.29 31.78 0.44
CA GLU A 317 -26.16 32.28 -0.34
C GLU A 317 -26.36 32.04 -1.85
N LYS A 318 -26.91 30.89 -2.23
CA LYS A 318 -27.26 30.59 -3.63
C LYS A 318 -28.40 31.44 -4.17
N GLN A 319 -29.40 31.72 -3.35
CA GLN A 319 -30.53 32.57 -3.72
C GLN A 319 -30.08 34.02 -3.92
N LEU A 320 -29.28 34.55 -2.98
CA LEU A 320 -28.64 35.87 -3.10
C LEU A 320 -27.73 35.96 -4.34
N ALA A 321 -26.95 34.92 -4.64
CA ALA A 321 -26.12 34.88 -5.84
C ALA A 321 -26.93 34.83 -7.15
N ALA A 322 -28.17 34.30 -7.11
CA ALA A 322 -29.07 34.25 -8.25
C ALA A 322 -29.91 35.54 -8.43
N GLU A 323 -29.98 36.39 -7.41
CA GLU A 323 -30.64 37.71 -7.48
C GLU A 323 -29.66 38.82 -7.91
N ILE A 324 -28.35 38.56 -7.88
CA ILE A 324 -27.29 39.53 -8.21
C ILE A 324 -26.76 39.37 -9.67
N PHE A 325 -27.22 38.35 -10.41
CA PHE A 325 -26.91 38.12 -11.84
C PHE A 325 -28.19 37.81 -12.63
#